data_AF-A0A536UM61-F1
#
_entry.id   AF-A0A536UM61-F1
#
_cell.length_a   1.000
_cell.length_b   1.000
_cell.length_c   1.000
_cell.angle_alpha   90.00
_cell.angle_beta   90.00
_cell.angle_gamma   90.00
#
_symmetry.space_group_name_H-M   'P 1'
#
loop_
_entity.id
_entity.type
_entity.pdbx_description
1 polymer ?
#
loop_
_entity_poly.entity_id
_entity_poly.type
_entity_poly.pdbx_seq_one_letter_code
_entity_poly.pdbx_strand_id
1 'polypeptide(L)'
;MNRLNAGLVLLIGLLVAPLATEAQQSGRVYRVGYLSTPTRESVEHGLAAFLRTLRELGWIEGQNLIIEYRWAEGNVERLPALAAELVRRKVDVIVAPAGSAALAAKNAISNIPIVMIFASDPVETGLVASLRQPGGNITGTT
;
A
#
# COMPACT_ATOMS: atom_id res chain seq x y z
N MET A 1 -68.04 -37.45 9.01
CA MET A 1 -67.68 -36.01 9.09
C MET A 1 -66.22 -35.94 9.52
N ASN A 2 -65.25 -35.88 8.60
CA ASN A 2 -64.55 -34.67 8.10
C ASN A 2 -63.89 -33.89 9.28
N ARG A 3 -62.58 -33.59 9.42
CA ARG A 3 -61.40 -33.41 8.51
C ARG A 3 -60.08 -33.42 9.35
N LEU A 4 -58.98 -34.03 8.87
CA LEU A 4 -57.66 -33.46 8.42
C LEU A 4 -56.71 -32.74 9.41
N ASN A 5 -55.40 -33.08 9.26
CA ASN A 5 -54.11 -32.37 9.54
C ASN A 5 -53.23 -33.06 10.62
N ALA A 6 -52.19 -33.87 10.31
CA ALA A 6 -50.87 -33.55 9.72
C ALA A 6 -50.27 -32.28 10.36
N GLY A 7 -49.27 -32.29 11.24
CA GLY A 7 -47.94 -32.91 11.14
C GLY A 7 -46.92 -31.78 10.95
N LEU A 8 -46.10 -31.47 11.97
CA LEU A 8 -45.00 -30.51 11.82
C LEU A 8 -43.80 -30.89 12.70
N VAL A 9 -42.84 -31.57 12.09
CA VAL A 9 -41.47 -31.74 12.59
C VAL A 9 -40.70 -30.48 12.18
N LEU A 10 -40.24 -29.70 13.15
CA LEU A 10 -39.41 -28.52 12.90
C LEU A 10 -37.93 -28.94 12.88
N LEU A 11 -37.38 -29.10 11.68
CA LEU A 11 -35.96 -29.28 11.43
C LEU A 11 -35.28 -27.91 11.46
N ILE A 12 -34.50 -27.59 12.49
CA ILE A 12 -33.70 -26.36 12.52
C ILE A 12 -32.40 -26.63 11.76
N GLY A 13 -32.37 -26.24 10.48
CA GLY A 13 -31.16 -26.22 9.67
C GLY A 13 -30.27 -25.05 10.10
N LEU A 14 -29.09 -25.38 10.63
CA LEU A 14 -28.04 -24.42 10.94
C LEU A 14 -27.41 -23.95 9.62
N LEU A 15 -27.82 -22.78 9.11
CA LEU A 15 -27.18 -22.14 7.96
C LEU A 15 -25.79 -21.63 8.39
N VAL A 16 -24.74 -22.40 8.11
CA VAL A 16 -23.38 -21.89 8.11
C VAL A 16 -23.18 -21.14 6.80
N ALA A 17 -23.38 -19.82 6.81
CA ALA A 17 -22.98 -18.99 5.68
C ALA A 17 -21.45 -18.94 5.63
N PRO A 18 -20.80 -19.25 4.50
CA PRO A 18 -19.38 -19.01 4.36
C PRO A 18 -19.18 -17.49 4.35
N LEU A 19 -18.34 -16.99 5.26
CA LEU A 19 -17.71 -15.68 5.11
C LEU A 19 -16.96 -15.76 3.78
N ALA A 20 -17.53 -15.14 2.75
CA ALA A 20 -16.86 -14.98 1.47
C ALA A 20 -15.57 -14.20 1.72
N THR A 21 -14.46 -14.94 1.68
CA THR A 21 -13.10 -14.43 1.63
C THR A 21 -12.97 -13.57 0.36
N GLU A 22 -13.27 -12.28 0.43
CA GLU A 22 -12.91 -11.30 -0.60
C GLU A 22 -11.41 -10.98 -0.55
N ALA A 23 -10.55 -12.00 -0.67
CA ALA A 23 -9.10 -11.83 -0.70
C ALA A 23 -8.42 -12.58 -1.86
N GLN A 24 -9.13 -12.77 -2.97
CA GLN A 24 -8.49 -13.22 -4.21
C GLN A 24 -9.00 -12.38 -5.39
N GLN A 25 -8.42 -11.19 -5.58
CA GLN A 25 -8.35 -10.62 -6.93
C GLN A 25 -7.40 -11.52 -7.74
N SER A 26 -7.87 -12.70 -8.14
CA SER A 26 -7.06 -13.66 -8.88
C SER A 26 -6.78 -13.10 -10.27
N GLY A 27 -5.61 -12.48 -10.44
CA GLY A 27 -5.05 -12.10 -11.74
C GLY A 27 -4.41 -10.70 -11.83
N ARG A 28 -4.67 -9.79 -10.89
CA ARG A 28 -4.01 -8.46 -10.93
C ARG A 28 -2.61 -8.55 -10.32
N VAL A 29 -1.62 -8.03 -11.06
CA VAL A 29 -0.28 -7.76 -10.54
C VAL A 29 -0.21 -6.30 -10.13
N TYR A 30 0.03 -6.06 -8.83
CA TYR A 30 0.19 -4.72 -8.29
C TYR A 30 1.60 -4.18 -8.52
N ARG A 31 1.72 -2.87 -8.73
CA ARG A 31 2.99 -2.18 -8.98
C ARG A 31 3.24 -1.17 -7.86
N VAL A 32 4.24 -1.43 -7.02
CA VAL A 32 4.67 -0.50 -5.96
C VAL A 32 5.89 0.26 -6.46
N GLY A 33 5.87 1.59 -6.39
CA GLY A 33 7.07 2.39 -6.52
C GLY A 33 7.77 2.52 -5.17
N TYR A 34 9.06 2.22 -5.09
CA TYR A 34 9.86 2.44 -3.88
C TYR A 34 10.88 3.55 -4.15
N LEU A 35 10.60 4.76 -3.66
CA LEU A 35 11.44 5.94 -3.89
C LEU A 35 12.27 6.24 -2.65
N SER A 36 13.57 5.99 -2.71
CA SER A 36 14.45 6.08 -1.54
C SER A 36 15.59 7.04 -1.78
N THR A 37 15.87 7.88 -0.78
CA THR A 37 16.99 8.82 -0.80
C THR A 37 18.35 8.11 -0.66
N PRO A 38 18.59 7.26 0.35
CA PRO A 38 19.89 6.62 0.52
C PRO A 38 20.07 5.41 -0.43
N THR A 39 21.23 4.74 -0.39
CA THR A 39 21.50 3.57 -1.25
C THR A 39 20.73 2.34 -0.78
N ARG A 40 20.60 1.30 -1.63
CA ARG A 40 19.93 0.05 -1.27
C ARG A 40 20.59 -0.62 -0.07
N GLU A 41 21.90 -0.66 -0.06
CA GLU A 41 22.73 -1.31 0.96
C GLU A 41 22.48 -0.66 2.33
N SER A 42 22.43 0.67 2.36
CA SER A 42 22.25 1.43 3.61
C SER A 42 20.89 1.19 4.30
N VAL A 43 19.88 0.70 3.56
CA VAL A 43 18.55 0.42 4.10
C VAL A 43 18.19 -1.07 4.02
N GLU A 44 19.16 -1.95 3.78
CA GLU A 44 18.93 -3.37 3.52
C GLU A 44 18.04 -4.02 4.59
N HIS A 45 18.31 -3.78 5.87
CA HIS A 45 17.52 -4.36 6.97
C HIS A 45 16.05 -3.91 6.95
N GLY A 46 15.81 -2.61 6.76
CA GLY A 46 14.45 -2.06 6.68
C GLY A 46 13.71 -2.57 5.45
N LEU A 47 14.39 -2.61 4.31
CA LEU A 47 13.84 -3.15 3.07
C LEU A 47 13.52 -4.65 3.20
N ALA A 48 14.41 -5.44 3.79
CA ALA A 48 14.19 -6.86 4.02
C ALA A 48 12.98 -7.11 4.94
N ALA A 49 12.82 -6.31 6.00
CA ALA A 49 11.65 -6.37 6.86
C ALA A 49 10.36 -6.02 6.10
N PHE A 50 10.38 -4.94 5.32
CA PHE A 50 9.26 -4.54 4.46
C PHE A 50 8.84 -5.66 3.49
N LEU A 51 9.80 -6.22 2.75
CA LEU A 51 9.54 -7.30 1.79
C LEU A 51 9.07 -8.59 2.48
N ARG A 52 9.58 -8.90 3.67
CA ARG A 52 9.11 -10.03 4.48
C ARG A 52 7.65 -9.84 4.88
N THR A 53 7.29 -8.67 5.42
CA THR A 53 5.91 -8.39 5.84
C THR A 53 4.94 -8.39 4.66
N LEU A 54 5.34 -7.86 3.50
CA LEU A 54 4.54 -7.99 2.28
C LEU A 54 4.26 -9.46 1.94
N ARG A 55 5.28 -10.31 1.99
CA ARG A 55 5.13 -11.76 1.75
C ARG A 55 4.21 -12.42 2.78
N GLU A 56 4.34 -12.10 4.06
CA GLU A 56 3.47 -12.61 5.14
C GLU A 56 1.99 -12.24 4.91
N LEU A 57 1.74 -11.09 4.29
CA LEU A 57 0.41 -10.62 3.89
C LEU A 57 -0.05 -11.18 2.53
N GLY A 58 0.72 -12.07 1.90
CA GLY A 58 0.39 -12.68 0.62
C GLY A 58 0.79 -11.85 -0.62
N TRP A 59 1.52 -10.75 -0.44
CA TRP A 59 2.07 -9.94 -1.53
C TRP A 59 3.50 -10.38 -1.86
N ILE A 60 3.67 -11.09 -2.96
CA ILE A 60 4.92 -11.75 -3.33
C ILE A 60 5.45 -11.13 -4.62
N GLU A 61 6.63 -10.51 -4.52
CA GLU A 61 7.34 -9.94 -5.66
C GLU A 61 7.60 -11.00 -6.74
N GLY A 62 7.28 -10.67 -7.98
CA GLY A 62 7.37 -11.57 -9.14
C GLY A 62 6.16 -12.51 -9.33
N GLN A 63 5.19 -12.52 -8.41
CA GLN A 63 3.96 -13.31 -8.54
C GLN A 63 2.73 -12.41 -8.72
N ASN A 64 2.36 -11.68 -7.68
CA ASN A 64 1.22 -10.74 -7.68
C ASN A 64 1.63 -9.30 -7.36
N LEU A 65 2.94 -9.06 -7.25
CA LEU A 65 3.54 -7.76 -6.94
C LEU A 65 4.77 -7.52 -7.82
N ILE A 66 4.94 -6.30 -8.30
CA ILE A 66 6.16 -5.76 -8.91
C ILE A 66 6.59 -4.56 -8.08
N ILE A 67 7.87 -4.46 -7.74
CA ILE A 67 8.43 -3.30 -7.06
C ILE A 67 9.39 -2.56 -7.99
N GLU A 68 9.04 -1.32 -8.32
CA GLU A 68 9.86 -0.40 -9.10
C GLU A 68 10.73 0.41 -8.13
N TYR A 69 11.97 -0.03 -7.94
CA TYR A 69 12.90 0.66 -7.05
C TYR A 69 13.54 1.88 -7.72
N ARG A 70 13.60 3.01 -7.02
CA ARG A 70 14.34 4.20 -7.43
C ARG A 70 15.16 4.72 -6.27
N TRP A 71 16.48 4.65 -6.45
CA TRP A 71 17.47 5.03 -5.45
C TRP A 71 18.10 6.36 -5.87
N ALA A 72 18.03 7.36 -5.01
CA ALA A 72 18.70 8.64 -5.23
C ALA A 72 20.19 8.57 -4.87
N GLU A 73 20.62 7.49 -4.21
CA GLU A 73 22.02 7.21 -3.84
C GLU A 73 22.65 8.37 -3.05
N GLY A 74 21.87 8.96 -2.13
CA GLY A 74 22.27 10.10 -1.32
C GLY A 74 22.11 11.47 -2.00
N ASN A 75 21.84 11.52 -3.31
CA ASN A 75 21.63 12.77 -4.03
C ASN A 75 20.14 13.13 -4.14
N VAL A 76 19.69 14.03 -3.26
CA VAL A 76 18.30 14.50 -3.20
C VAL A 76 17.82 15.18 -4.50
N GLU A 77 18.71 15.76 -5.30
CA GLU A 77 18.37 16.42 -6.57
C GLU A 77 17.86 15.44 -7.63
N ARG A 78 18.15 14.13 -7.47
CA ARG A 78 17.63 13.09 -8.36
C ARG A 78 16.17 12.73 -8.08
N LEU A 79 15.68 12.99 -6.87
CA LEU A 79 14.35 12.54 -6.42
C LEU A 79 13.20 13.00 -7.34
N PRO A 80 13.15 14.25 -7.84
CA PRO A 80 12.08 14.67 -8.75
C PRO A 80 12.04 13.85 -10.05
N ALA A 81 13.20 13.60 -10.67
CA ALA A 81 13.27 12.81 -11.91
C ALA A 81 12.88 11.35 -11.66
N LEU A 82 13.34 10.77 -10.56
CA LEU A 82 13.03 9.41 -10.13
C LEU A 82 11.54 9.25 -9.78
N ALA A 83 10.92 10.23 -9.11
CA ALA A 83 9.49 10.25 -8.85
C ALA A 83 8.69 10.28 -10.16
N ALA A 84 9.09 11.12 -11.11
CA ALA A 84 8.46 11.19 -12.43
C ALA A 84 8.58 9.87 -13.21
N GLU A 85 9.67 9.11 -13.04
CA GLU A 85 9.78 7.76 -13.60
C GLU A 85 8.73 6.80 -13.03
N LEU A 86 8.49 6.83 -11.71
CA LEU A 86 7.47 5.99 -11.08
C LEU A 86 6.07 6.33 -11.61
N VAL A 87 5.76 7.62 -11.80
CA VAL A 87 4.51 8.07 -12.42
C VAL A 87 4.38 7.52 -13.84
N ARG A 88 5.43 7.62 -14.67
CA ARG A 88 5.44 7.07 -16.03
C ARG A 88 5.28 5.55 -16.06
N ARG A 89 5.80 4.85 -15.04
CA ARG A 89 5.65 3.40 -14.85
C ARG A 89 4.26 2.99 -14.34
N LYS A 90 3.36 3.95 -14.11
CA LYS A 90 1.97 3.75 -13.66
C LYS A 90 1.91 2.83 -12.44
N VAL A 91 2.71 3.15 -11.42
CA VAL A 91 2.64 2.44 -10.13
C VAL A 91 1.29 2.72 -9.47
N ASP A 92 0.79 1.75 -8.72
CA ASP A 92 -0.48 1.83 -7.99
C ASP A 92 -0.32 2.60 -6.66
N VAL A 93 0.88 2.57 -6.07
CA VAL A 93 1.24 3.27 -4.83
C VAL A 93 2.73 3.59 -4.82
N ILE A 94 3.12 4.70 -4.20
CA ILE A 94 4.53 5.06 -3.96
C ILE A 94 4.83 4.93 -2.47
N VAL A 95 5.80 4.10 -2.11
CA VAL A 95 6.41 4.06 -0.77
C VAL A 95 7.65 4.94 -0.78
N ALA A 96 7.69 5.90 0.14
CA ALA A 96 8.75 6.90 0.23
C ALA A 96 9.30 6.97 1.67
N PRO A 97 10.31 6.14 2.02
CA PRO A 97 10.85 6.04 3.37
C PRO A 97 11.84 7.17 3.71
N ALA A 98 11.46 8.41 3.41
CA ALA A 98 12.09 9.65 3.85
C ALA A 98 11.18 10.83 3.49
N GLY A 99 11.19 11.90 4.30
CA GLY A 99 10.43 13.12 4.02
C GLY A 99 10.75 13.76 2.66
N SER A 100 12.04 13.78 2.26
CA SER A 100 12.46 14.34 0.97
C SER A 100 11.94 13.53 -0.23
N ALA A 101 11.92 12.20 -0.12
CA ALA A 101 11.33 11.33 -1.13
C ALA A 101 9.81 11.50 -1.21
N ALA A 102 9.13 11.59 -0.07
CA ALA A 102 7.68 11.82 -0.02
C ALA A 102 7.30 13.17 -0.65
N LEU A 103 8.11 14.21 -0.41
CA LEU A 103 7.89 15.54 -0.99
C LEU A 103 8.08 15.52 -2.50
N ALA A 104 9.13 14.87 -2.99
CA ALA A 104 9.34 14.70 -4.42
C ALA A 104 8.19 13.93 -5.09
N ALA A 105 7.70 12.86 -4.46
CA ALA A 105 6.54 12.10 -4.95
C ALA A 105 5.27 12.96 -4.99
N LYS A 106 5.00 13.73 -3.92
CA LYS A 106 3.87 14.67 -3.84
C LYS A 106 3.88 15.68 -4.97
N ASN A 107 5.05 16.24 -5.26
CA ASN A 107 5.21 17.24 -6.32
C ASN A 107 5.07 16.64 -7.72
N ALA A 108 5.35 15.34 -7.89
CA ALA A 108 5.23 14.66 -9.17
C ALA A 108 3.79 14.25 -9.51
N ILE A 109 2.97 13.93 -8.50
CA ILE A 109 1.61 13.39 -8.72
C ILE A 109 0.70 13.54 -7.49
N SER A 110 -0.58 13.89 -7.73
CA SER A 110 -1.58 14.11 -6.67
C SER A 110 -2.63 13.00 -6.55
N ASN A 111 -2.67 12.02 -7.47
CA ASN A 111 -3.69 10.98 -7.50
C ASN A 111 -3.18 9.55 -7.25
N ILE A 112 -1.86 9.33 -7.23
CA ILE A 112 -1.27 8.04 -6.81
C ILE A 112 -1.07 8.10 -5.28
N PRO A 113 -1.59 7.16 -4.48
CA PRO A 113 -1.32 7.13 -3.04
C PRO A 113 0.17 7.11 -2.71
N ILE A 114 0.57 7.89 -1.72
CA ILE A 114 1.95 7.98 -1.22
C ILE A 114 1.95 7.53 0.24
N VAL A 115 2.76 6.52 0.55
CA VAL A 115 3.01 6.03 1.91
C VAL A 115 4.39 6.52 2.34
N MET A 116 4.43 7.51 3.21
CA MET A 116 5.67 8.01 3.79
C MET A 116 6.08 7.21 5.03
N ILE A 117 7.38 7.07 5.23
CA ILE A 117 7.95 6.44 6.44
C ILE A 117 9.09 7.33 6.91
N PHE A 118 9.19 7.58 8.22
CA PHE A 118 10.24 8.38 8.83
C PHE A 118 10.29 9.84 8.31
N ALA A 119 9.12 10.46 8.18
CA ALA A 119 9.05 11.90 7.92
C ALA A 119 9.16 12.65 9.26
N SER A 120 10.23 13.43 9.46
CA SER A 120 10.53 14.09 10.75
C SER A 120 9.39 14.95 11.28
N ASP A 121 8.84 15.84 10.43
CA ASP A 121 7.57 16.52 10.70
C ASP A 121 6.82 16.73 9.37
N PRO A 122 5.84 15.86 9.05
CA PRO A 122 5.12 15.95 7.79
C PRO A 122 4.10 17.11 7.76
N VAL A 123 3.76 17.69 8.91
CA VAL A 123 2.86 18.86 8.97
C VAL A 123 3.65 20.12 8.70
N GLU A 124 4.78 20.31 9.39
CA GLU A 124 5.67 21.48 9.20
C GLU A 124 6.23 21.54 7.78
N THR A 125 6.63 20.39 7.22
CA THR A 125 7.11 20.31 5.83
C THR A 125 6.00 20.44 4.79
N GLY A 126 4.74 20.56 5.21
CA GLY A 126 3.58 20.67 4.34
C GLY A 126 3.30 19.40 3.54
N LEU A 127 3.86 18.25 3.92
CA LEU A 127 3.52 16.96 3.29
C LEU A 127 2.03 16.63 3.52
N VAL A 128 1.54 16.85 4.74
CA VAL A 128 0.16 16.57 5.14
C VAL A 128 -0.44 17.75 5.90
N ALA A 129 -1.77 17.91 5.85
CA ALA A 129 -2.47 18.97 6.57
C ALA A 129 -2.49 18.72 8.10
N SER A 130 -2.62 17.46 8.52
CA SER A 130 -2.53 17.03 9.91
C SER A 130 -2.25 15.52 10.00
N LEU A 131 -1.78 15.04 11.15
CA LEU A 131 -1.54 13.60 11.35
C LEU A 131 -2.83 12.77 11.36
N ARG A 132 -3.92 13.30 11.92
CA ARG A 132 -5.21 12.60 11.97
C ARG A 132 -5.95 12.62 10.64
N GLN A 133 -5.79 13.69 9.88
CA GLN A 133 -6.44 13.89 8.59
C GLN A 133 -5.42 14.51 7.63
N PRO A 134 -4.70 13.68 6.86
CA PRO A 134 -3.64 14.16 5.98
C PRO A 134 -4.10 15.12 4.87
N GLY A 135 -5.37 15.04 4.47
CA GLY A 135 -5.99 16.01 3.55
C GLY A 135 -5.64 15.81 2.07
N GLY A 136 -5.02 14.69 1.70
CA GLY A 136 -4.64 14.39 0.31
C GLY A 136 -4.36 12.90 0.08
N ASN A 137 -3.56 12.59 -0.93
CA ASN A 137 -3.16 11.23 -1.30
C ASN A 137 -2.01 10.66 -0.45
N ILE A 138 -1.65 11.30 0.67
CA ILE A 138 -0.48 10.94 1.48
C ILE A 138 -0.93 10.38 2.83
N THR A 139 -0.32 9.27 3.24
CA THR A 139 -0.46 8.68 4.58
C THR A 139 0.88 8.10 5.01
N GLY A 140 1.00 7.60 6.23
CA GLY A 140 2.22 6.95 6.68
C GLY A 140 2.44 6.98 8.19
N THR A 141 3.69 6.82 8.58
CA THR A 141 4.15 6.92 9.97
C THR A 141 5.28 7.94 10.08
N THR A 142 5.32 8.63 11.22
CA THR A 142 6.38 9.59 11.60
C THR A 142 7.33 8.92 12.58
#